data_AF-A0A1F8NVF9-F1
#
_entry.id   AF-A0A1F8NVF9-F1
#
_cell.length_a   1.000
_cell.length_b   1.000
_cell.length_c   1.000
_cell.angle_alpha   90.00
_cell.angle_beta   90.00
_cell.angle_gamma   90.00
#
_symmetry.space_group_name_H-M   'P 1'
#
loop_
_entity.id
_entity.type
_entity.pdbx_description
1 polymer ?
#
loop_
_entity_poly.entity_id
_entity_poly.type
_entity_poly.pdbx_seq_one_letter_code
_entity_poly.pdbx_strand_id
1 'polypeptide(L)'
;MSFRRKVFHEVGLFDESLGFADRGASYVQGEEPEFGLRMLNKLGRGTTYNPAAVIYHKVPAGKLRLNVLFKRSFYQGYTKALMGKYSASPQLLGPEKTYLKRILGHYLPKRIKGLFSEKAKLPQLKKLYVLLVSVACVGAGFVYGKVTPHSKVTHRPSA
;
A
#
# COMPACT_ATOMS: atom_id res chain seq x y z
N MET A 1 9.97 4.47 -10.48
CA MET A 1 9.38 5.57 -11.29
C MET A 1 10.49 6.49 -11.77
N SER A 2 10.22 7.38 -12.73
CA SER A 2 11.18 8.39 -13.18
C SER A 2 10.48 9.75 -13.29
N PHE A 3 11.15 10.80 -12.82
CA PHE A 3 10.62 12.17 -12.80
C PHE A 3 11.66 13.13 -13.37
N ARG A 4 11.21 14.16 -14.10
CA ARG A 4 12.11 15.24 -14.53
C ARG A 4 12.52 16.05 -13.30
N ARG A 5 13.80 16.44 -13.20
CA ARG A 5 14.32 17.25 -12.08
C ARG A 5 13.46 18.49 -11.78
N LYS A 6 12.98 19.18 -12.82
CA LYS A 6 12.12 20.36 -12.66
C LYS A 6 10.82 20.10 -11.89
N VAL A 7 10.29 18.87 -11.93
CA VAL A 7 9.09 18.52 -11.16
C VAL A 7 9.36 18.62 -9.66
N PHE A 8 10.55 18.24 -9.19
CA PHE A 8 10.91 18.41 -7.78
C PHE A 8 11.09 19.87 -7.39
N HIS A 9 11.61 20.71 -8.29
CA HIS A 9 11.71 22.15 -8.07
C HIS A 9 10.33 22.82 -8.01
N GLU A 10 9.40 22.37 -8.85
CA GLU A 10 8.04 22.92 -8.89
C GLU A 10 7.17 22.36 -7.75
N VAL A 11 7.21 21.06 -7.46
CA VAL A 11 6.26 20.37 -6.56
C VAL A 11 6.81 20.17 -5.14
N GLY A 12 8.14 20.28 -4.95
CA GLY A 12 8.84 19.94 -3.72
C GLY A 12 9.34 18.49 -3.71
N LEU A 13 10.09 18.11 -2.67
CA LEU A 13 10.60 16.74 -2.50
C LEU A 13 9.52 15.78 -1.94
N PHE A 14 9.89 14.52 -1.69
CA PHE A 14 9.03 13.57 -1.00
C PHE A 14 8.83 13.97 0.47
N ASP A 15 7.65 13.66 1.02
CA ASP A 15 7.39 13.80 2.46
C ASP A 15 8.12 12.68 3.21
N GLU A 16 9.20 13.03 3.92
CA GLU A 16 10.02 12.07 4.67
C GLU A 16 9.32 11.50 5.91
N SER A 17 8.14 12.03 6.28
CA SER A 17 7.30 11.40 7.30
C SER A 17 6.54 10.18 6.77
N LEU A 18 6.51 9.99 5.45
CA LEU A 18 5.96 8.81 4.78
C LEU A 18 7.09 7.85 4.36
N GLY A 19 6.70 6.63 3.97
CA GLY A 19 7.66 5.59 3.63
C GLY A 19 8.38 5.03 4.86
N PHE A 20 9.64 4.64 4.70
CA PHE A 20 10.46 4.02 5.75
C PHE A 20 11.06 5.04 6.74
N ALA A 21 10.27 6.04 7.17
CA ALA A 21 10.69 7.18 8.00
C ALA A 21 11.45 6.75 9.28
N ASP A 22 11.05 5.66 9.93
CA ASP A 22 11.67 5.17 11.17
C ASP A 22 12.76 4.10 10.94
N ARG A 23 13.70 4.34 10.00
CA ARG A 23 14.84 3.42 9.72
C ARG A 23 14.44 1.95 9.58
N GLY A 24 13.28 1.67 8.99
CA GLY A 24 12.76 0.32 8.76
C GLY A 24 11.88 -0.26 9.87
N ALA A 25 11.66 0.45 10.99
CA ALA A 25 10.70 0.02 12.02
C ALA A 25 9.24 0.20 11.57
N SER A 26 8.99 1.31 10.88
CA SER A 26 7.71 1.66 10.25
C SER A 26 7.62 1.13 8.83
N TYR A 27 6.46 0.57 8.49
CA TYR A 27 6.09 0.16 7.13
C TYR A 27 5.06 1.09 6.52
N VAL A 28 4.98 2.33 7.02
CA VAL A 28 4.17 3.38 6.38
C VAL A 28 4.60 3.47 4.91
N GLN A 29 3.60 3.57 4.05
CA GLN A 29 3.76 3.71 2.61
C GLN A 29 3.19 5.07 2.22
N GLY A 30 3.13 5.37 0.92
CA GLY A 30 2.31 6.47 0.42
C GLY A 30 3.12 7.69 -0.03
N GLU A 31 4.44 7.65 0.08
CA GLU A 31 5.35 8.68 -0.42
C GLU A 31 5.15 8.94 -1.92
N GLU A 32 5.03 7.88 -2.74
CA GLU A 32 4.82 8.03 -4.18
C GLU A 32 3.39 8.50 -4.51
N PRO A 33 2.31 7.91 -3.97
CA PRO A 33 0.95 8.44 -4.15
C PRO A 33 0.77 9.89 -3.70
N GLU A 34 1.33 10.27 -2.56
CA GLU A 34 1.25 11.63 -2.01
C GLU A 34 1.92 12.63 -2.96
N PHE A 35 3.15 12.33 -3.39
CA PHE A 35 3.87 13.14 -4.37
C PHE A 35 3.11 13.24 -5.70
N GLY A 36 2.53 12.12 -6.15
CA GLY A 36 1.70 12.08 -7.35
C GLY A 36 0.45 12.95 -7.25
N LEU A 37 -0.22 12.97 -6.10
CA LEU A 37 -1.36 13.85 -5.83
C LEU A 37 -0.95 15.33 -5.83
N ARG A 38 0.15 15.67 -5.15
CA ARG A 38 0.70 17.05 -5.20
C ARG A 38 1.06 17.47 -6.61
N MET A 39 1.68 16.58 -7.38
CA MET A 39 2.05 16.85 -8.78
C MET A 39 0.81 17.08 -9.64
N LEU A 40 -0.20 16.23 -9.52
CA LEU A 40 -1.48 16.39 -10.23
C LEU A 40 -2.16 17.71 -9.86
N ASN A 41 -2.23 18.04 -8.58
CA ASN A 41 -2.88 19.26 -8.10
C ASN A 41 -2.14 20.53 -8.53
N LYS A 42 -0.80 20.53 -8.49
CA LYS A 42 0.02 21.71 -8.79
C LYS A 42 0.24 21.94 -10.29
N LEU A 43 0.41 20.86 -11.05
CA LEU A 43 0.79 20.94 -12.47
C LEU A 43 -0.37 20.61 -13.42
N GLY A 44 -1.50 20.13 -12.91
CA GLY A 44 -2.60 19.61 -13.72
C GLY A 44 -2.22 18.35 -14.52
N ARG A 45 -1.06 17.73 -14.22
CA ARG A 45 -0.49 16.61 -14.97
C ARG A 45 -0.03 15.53 -14.00
N GLY A 46 -0.40 14.29 -14.31
CA GLY A 46 -0.05 13.09 -13.55
C GLY A 46 1.16 12.35 -14.12
N THR A 47 1.31 11.10 -13.71
CA THR A 47 2.28 10.17 -14.29
C THR A 47 1.70 9.46 -15.51
N THR A 48 2.57 9.00 -16.42
CA THR A 48 2.19 8.20 -17.59
C THR A 48 2.75 6.79 -17.45
N TYR A 49 1.95 5.79 -17.82
CA TYR A 49 2.38 4.40 -17.87
C TYR A 49 3.11 4.12 -19.19
N ASN A 50 4.32 3.59 -19.12
CA ASN A 50 5.09 3.15 -20.30
C ASN A 50 5.31 1.61 -20.25
N PRO A 51 4.62 0.82 -21.08
CA PRO A 51 4.76 -0.64 -21.06
C PRO A 51 6.12 -1.13 -21.58
N ALA A 52 6.87 -0.32 -22.32
CA ALA A 52 8.21 -0.66 -22.80
C ALA A 52 9.30 -0.49 -21.72
N ALA A 53 8.99 0.24 -20.62
CA ALA A 53 9.91 0.41 -19.51
C ALA A 53 9.86 -0.80 -18.55
N VAL A 54 10.59 -1.87 -18.88
CA VAL A 54 10.64 -3.11 -18.09
C VAL A 54 11.77 -3.06 -17.06
N ILE A 55 11.46 -3.27 -15.78
CA ILE A 55 12.43 -3.30 -14.68
C ILE A 55 12.24 -4.60 -13.89
N TYR A 56 13.33 -5.36 -13.70
CA TYR A 56 13.32 -6.59 -12.92
C TYR A 56 13.74 -6.33 -11.48
N HIS A 57 12.82 -6.54 -10.53
CA HIS A 57 13.09 -6.39 -9.11
C HIS A 57 13.32 -7.76 -8.45
N LYS A 58 14.51 -7.94 -7.85
CA LYS A 58 14.76 -9.09 -6.97
C LYS A 58 14.02 -8.89 -5.65
N VAL A 59 13.13 -9.82 -5.31
CA VAL A 59 12.46 -9.83 -3.99
C VAL A 59 13.33 -10.65 -3.02
N PRO A 60 13.88 -10.03 -1.95
CA PRO A 60 14.67 -10.77 -0.97
C PRO A 60 13.81 -11.78 -0.21
N ALA A 61 14.36 -12.95 0.13
CA ALA A 61 13.65 -14.02 0.84
C ALA A 61 13.02 -13.55 2.17
N GLY A 62 13.66 -12.60 2.87
CA GLY A 62 13.11 -12.00 4.09
C GLY A 62 11.75 -11.32 3.88
N LYS A 63 11.47 -10.78 2.69
CA LYS A 63 10.18 -10.15 2.36
C LYS A 63 9.06 -11.16 2.08
N LEU A 64 9.39 -12.45 1.93
CA LEU A 64 8.41 -13.52 1.68
C LEU A 64 7.90 -14.16 2.98
N ARG A 65 8.44 -13.77 4.14
CA ARG A 65 8.03 -14.31 5.44
C ARG A 65 6.62 -13.83 5.81
N LEU A 66 5.79 -14.72 6.36
CA LEU A 66 4.39 -14.42 6.70
C LEU A 66 4.24 -13.27 7.69
N ASN A 67 5.11 -13.18 8.70
CA ASN A 67 5.10 -12.08 9.67
C ASN A 67 5.35 -10.72 8.99
N VAL A 68 6.27 -10.66 8.01
CA VAL A 68 6.53 -9.45 7.23
C VAL A 68 5.33 -9.13 6.34
N LEU A 69 4.72 -10.13 5.71
CA LEU A 69 3.52 -9.94 4.90
C LEU A 69 2.36 -9.37 5.71
N PHE A 70 2.06 -9.93 6.89
CA PHE A 70 0.95 -9.47 7.74
C PHE A 70 1.24 -8.09 8.35
N LYS A 71 2.48 -7.84 8.80
CA LYS A 71 2.90 -6.51 9.24
C LYS A 71 2.71 -5.48 8.12
N ARG A 72 3.19 -5.77 6.91
CA ARG A 72 2.99 -4.90 5.74
C ARG A 72 1.51 -4.70 5.40
N SER A 73 0.69 -5.74 5.52
CA SER A 73 -0.76 -5.66 5.29
C SER A 73 -1.43 -4.71 6.28
N PHE A 74 -1.06 -4.77 7.56
CA PHE A 74 -1.53 -3.80 8.55
C PHE A 74 -1.17 -2.36 8.17
N TYR A 75 0.11 -2.11 7.87
CA TYR A 75 0.54 -0.76 7.51
C TYR A 75 -0.03 -0.27 6.17
N GLN A 76 -0.41 -1.16 5.25
CA GLN A 76 -1.17 -0.78 4.05
C GLN A 76 -2.50 -0.13 4.44
N GLY A 77 -3.25 -0.75 5.34
CA GLY A 77 -4.49 -0.18 5.85
C GLY A 77 -4.28 1.15 6.57
N TYR A 78 -3.30 1.18 7.48
CA TYR A 78 -2.94 2.38 8.23
C TYR A 78 -2.60 3.56 7.31
N THR A 79 -1.76 3.29 6.31
CA THR A 79 -1.37 4.29 5.30
C THR A 79 -2.58 4.79 4.53
N LYS A 80 -3.51 3.91 4.14
CA LYS A 80 -4.71 4.33 3.40
C LYS A 80 -5.64 5.21 4.25
N ALA A 81 -5.70 4.99 5.56
CA ALA A 81 -6.38 5.90 6.47
C ALA A 81 -5.68 7.27 6.55
N LEU A 82 -4.34 7.26 6.62
CA LEU A 82 -3.50 8.46 6.64
C LEU A 82 -3.62 9.30 5.35
N MET A 83 -3.64 8.64 4.19
CA MET A 83 -3.78 9.28 2.87
C MET A 83 -5.06 10.09 2.71
N GLY A 84 -6.13 9.76 3.45
CA GLY A 84 -7.35 10.57 3.49
C GLY A 84 -7.16 11.99 4.04
N LYS A 85 -6.00 12.29 4.65
CA LYS A 85 -5.64 13.66 5.09
C LYS A 85 -4.99 14.48 3.98
N TYR A 86 -4.39 13.84 2.97
CA TYR A 86 -3.64 14.51 1.89
C TYR A 86 -4.53 14.89 0.70
N SER A 87 -5.69 14.25 0.56
CA SER A 87 -6.70 14.66 -0.39
C SER A 87 -8.08 14.27 0.14
N ALA A 88 -9.10 15.08 -0.13
CA ALA A 88 -10.48 14.78 0.20
C ALA A 88 -11.21 14.04 -0.94
N SER A 89 -10.48 13.61 -1.98
CA SER A 89 -11.11 13.00 -3.16
C SER A 89 -11.87 11.71 -2.76
N PRO A 90 -13.18 11.62 -3.09
CA PRO A 90 -13.98 10.44 -2.78
C PRO A 90 -13.49 9.17 -3.51
N GLN A 91 -12.65 9.32 -4.54
CA GLN A 91 -12.07 8.23 -5.31
C GLN A 91 -10.76 7.67 -4.73
N LEU A 92 -10.22 8.24 -3.65
CA LEU A 92 -8.95 7.80 -3.05
C LEU A 92 -8.88 6.32 -2.68
N LEU A 93 -10.02 5.73 -2.31
CA LEU A 93 -10.15 4.31 -1.96
C LEU A 93 -10.84 3.50 -3.08
N GLY A 94 -11.01 4.08 -4.26
CA GLY A 94 -11.68 3.44 -5.39
C GLY A 94 -11.01 2.11 -5.80
N PRO A 95 -9.70 2.09 -6.08
CA PRO A 95 -8.98 0.87 -6.40
C PRO A 95 -9.08 -0.20 -5.30
N GLU A 96 -8.97 0.19 -4.03
CA GLU A 96 -9.05 -0.70 -2.88
C GLU A 96 -10.44 -1.32 -2.75
N LYS A 97 -11.50 -0.51 -2.88
CA LYS A 97 -12.89 -0.99 -2.85
C LYS A 97 -13.17 -1.95 -4.01
N THR A 98 -12.72 -1.64 -5.22
CA THR A 98 -12.85 -2.53 -6.39
C THR A 98 -12.09 -3.84 -6.17
N TYR A 99 -10.88 -3.77 -5.62
CA TYR A 99 -10.10 -4.97 -5.34
C TYR A 99 -10.73 -5.83 -4.22
N LEU A 100 -11.25 -5.22 -3.15
CA LEU A 100 -11.96 -5.93 -2.09
C LEU A 100 -13.22 -6.62 -2.62
N LYS A 101 -14.00 -5.96 -3.48
CA LYS A 101 -15.14 -6.59 -4.17
C LYS A 101 -14.70 -7.80 -4.99
N ARG A 102 -13.56 -7.72 -5.68
CA ARG A 102 -13.00 -8.86 -6.43
C ARG A 102 -12.53 -10.00 -5.51
N ILE A 103 -12.00 -9.67 -4.33
CA ILE A 103 -11.67 -10.66 -3.30
C ILE A 103 -12.92 -11.44 -2.89
N LEU A 104 -13.97 -10.71 -2.48
CA LEU A 104 -15.20 -11.29 -1.94
C LEU A 104 -16.01 -12.01 -3.03
N GLY A 105 -16.11 -11.44 -4.22
CA GLY A 105 -16.96 -11.98 -5.30
C GLY A 105 -16.31 -13.08 -6.13
N HIS A 106 -14.97 -13.11 -6.24
CA HIS A 106 -14.30 -14.04 -7.14
C HIS A 106 -13.25 -14.91 -6.43
N TYR A 107 -12.31 -14.30 -5.71
CA TYR A 107 -11.16 -15.03 -5.17
C TYR A 107 -11.51 -15.91 -3.97
N LEU A 108 -12.43 -15.47 -3.13
CA LEU A 108 -12.87 -16.19 -1.94
C LEU A 108 -13.75 -17.41 -2.32
N PRO A 109 -14.82 -17.28 -3.13
CA PRO A 109 -15.62 -18.43 -3.56
C PRO A 109 -14.80 -19.47 -4.33
N LYS A 110 -13.89 -19.02 -5.22
CA LYS A 110 -13.01 -19.93 -5.97
C LYS A 110 -12.12 -20.78 -5.06
N ARG A 111 -11.62 -20.22 -3.97
CA ARG A 111 -10.78 -20.94 -2.99
C ARG A 111 -11.60 -21.90 -2.15
N ILE A 112 -12.78 -21.49 -1.70
CA ILE A 112 -13.71 -22.35 -0.95
C ILE A 112 -14.10 -23.56 -1.80
N LYS A 113 -14.47 -23.35 -3.08
CA LYS A 113 -14.74 -24.45 -4.03
C LYS A 113 -13.55 -25.41 -4.19
N GLY A 114 -12.33 -24.88 -4.15
CA GLY A 114 -11.10 -25.68 -4.22
C GLY A 114 -10.85 -26.56 -3.00
N LEU A 115 -11.51 -26.31 -1.85
CA LEU A 115 -11.38 -27.16 -0.65
C LEU A 115 -12.10 -28.51 -0.79
N PHE A 116 -13.07 -28.61 -1.69
CA PHE A 116 -13.78 -29.86 -1.98
C PHE A 116 -12.98 -30.83 -2.87
N SER A 117 -11.78 -30.43 -3.32
CA SER A 117 -10.86 -31.31 -4.03
C SER A 117 -9.77 -31.82 -3.08
N GLU A 118 -9.77 -33.13 -2.80
CA GLU A 118 -8.82 -33.78 -1.88
C GLU A 118 -7.35 -33.48 -2.23
N LYS A 119 -7.00 -33.48 -3.53
CA LYS A 119 -5.63 -33.17 -3.99
C LYS A 119 -5.21 -31.70 -3.78
N ALA A 120 -6.17 -30.78 -3.71
CA ALA A 120 -5.92 -29.34 -3.62
C ALA A 120 -6.21 -28.73 -2.23
N LYS A 121 -6.77 -29.50 -1.30
CA LYS A 121 -7.27 -29.02 -0.01
C LYS A 121 -6.24 -28.25 0.81
N LEU A 122 -5.07 -28.85 1.09
CA LEU A 122 -4.03 -28.23 1.91
C LEU A 122 -3.46 -26.94 1.28
N PRO A 123 -3.06 -26.90 -0.01
CA PRO A 123 -2.63 -25.66 -0.66
C PRO A 123 -3.70 -24.56 -0.67
N GLN A 124 -4.98 -24.91 -0.89
CA GLN A 124 -6.07 -23.93 -0.91
C GLN A 124 -6.35 -23.39 0.49
N LEU A 125 -6.28 -24.23 1.53
CA LEU A 125 -6.43 -23.80 2.92
C LEU A 125 -5.35 -22.79 3.32
N LYS A 126 -4.08 -23.05 2.98
CA LYS A 126 -2.98 -22.11 3.22
C LYS A 126 -3.21 -20.76 2.52
N LYS A 127 -3.60 -20.79 1.24
CA LYS A 127 -3.91 -19.57 0.46
C LYS A 127 -5.09 -18.81 1.04
N LEU A 128 -6.12 -19.51 1.50
CA LEU A 128 -7.30 -18.93 2.12
C LEU A 128 -6.95 -18.27 3.46
N TYR A 129 -6.18 -18.96 4.30
CA TYR A 129 -5.67 -18.42 5.56
C TYR A 129 -4.89 -17.12 5.35
N VAL A 130 -3.89 -17.12 4.45
CA VAL A 130 -3.08 -15.93 4.17
C VAL A 130 -3.94 -14.78 3.64
N LEU A 131 -4.91 -15.08 2.76
CA LEU A 131 -5.84 -14.07 2.22
C LEU A 131 -6.67 -13.43 3.34
N LEU A 132 -7.33 -14.23 4.17
CA LEU A 132 -8.21 -13.75 5.22
C LEU A 132 -7.45 -12.95 6.27
N VAL A 133 -6.31 -13.46 6.75
CA VAL A 133 -5.47 -12.76 7.72
C VAL A 133 -4.95 -11.45 7.14
N SER A 134 -4.50 -11.43 5.88
CA SER A 134 -4.01 -10.19 5.24
C SER A 134 -5.12 -9.14 5.14
N VAL A 135 -6.33 -9.53 4.73
CA VAL A 135 -7.50 -8.61 4.65
C VAL A 135 -7.88 -8.10 6.04
N ALA A 136 -7.89 -8.97 7.06
CA ALA A 136 -8.14 -8.57 8.44
C ALA A 136 -7.07 -7.59 8.96
N CYS A 137 -5.79 -7.85 8.68
CA CYS A 137 -4.71 -6.93 9.02
C CYS A 137 -4.88 -5.56 8.34
N VAL A 138 -5.21 -5.52 7.04
CA VAL A 138 -5.50 -4.26 6.32
C VAL A 138 -6.66 -3.52 6.98
N GLY A 139 -7.76 -4.21 7.29
CA GLY A 139 -8.92 -3.61 7.96
C GLY A 139 -8.55 -3.03 9.33
N ALA A 140 -7.86 -3.82 10.15
CA ALA A 140 -7.40 -3.40 11.48
C ALA A 140 -6.46 -2.18 11.39
N GLY A 141 -5.52 -2.18 10.46
CA GLY A 141 -4.62 -1.05 10.23
C GLY A 141 -5.36 0.21 9.79
N PHE A 142 -6.38 0.08 8.93
CA PHE A 142 -7.20 1.21 8.51
C PHE A 142 -7.99 1.82 9.67
N VAL A 143 -8.64 0.99 10.49
CA VAL A 143 -9.35 1.46 11.69
C VAL A 143 -8.38 2.14 12.65
N TYR A 144 -7.24 1.51 12.93
CA TYR A 144 -6.19 2.08 13.77
C TYR A 144 -5.71 3.45 13.26
N GLY A 145 -5.44 3.57 11.96
CA GLY A 145 -5.02 4.85 11.36
C GLY A 145 -6.10 5.93 11.33
N LYS A 146 -7.38 5.58 11.48
CA LYS A 146 -8.48 6.54 11.63
C LYS A 146 -8.60 7.09 13.05
N VAL A 147 -8.30 6.27 14.06
CA VAL A 147 -8.45 6.67 15.48
C VAL A 147 -7.16 7.24 16.07
N THR A 148 -5.99 6.88 15.52
CA THR A 148 -4.70 7.35 16.03
C THR A 148 -4.19 8.55 15.22
N PRO A 149 -3.84 9.67 15.88
CA PRO A 149 -3.14 10.77 15.23
C PRO A 149 -1.79 10.29 14.71
N HIS A 150 -1.49 10.56 13.44
CA HIS A 150 -0.16 10.34 12.90
C HIS A 150 0.68 11.59 13.22
N SER A 151 1.64 11.45 14.12
CA SER A 151 2.62 12.51 14.41
C SER A 151 3.62 12.57 13.27
N LYS A 152 3.82 13.75 12.70
CA LYS A 152 4.93 13.99 11.77
C LYS A 152 6.24 13.73 12.52
N VAL A 153 7.13 12.94 11.94
CA VAL A 153 8.52 12.86 12.41
C VAL A 153 9.11 14.25 12.23
N THR A 154 9.35 14.97 13.33
CA THR A 154 10.08 16.23 13.30
C THR A 154 11.56 15.90 13.18
N HIS A 155 12.10 16.01 11.96
CA HIS A 155 13.54 15.97 11.79
C HIS A 155 14.13 17.18 12.52
N ARG A 156 14.92 16.95 13.57
CA ARG A 156 15.90 17.96 14.01
C ARG A 156 16.87 18.14 12.84
N PRO A 157 17.20 19.39 12.44
CA PRO A 157 18.19 19.62 11.41
C PRO A 157 19.49 18.92 11.83
N SER A 158 20.04 18.11 10.94
CA SER A 158 21.40 17.60 11.07
C SER A 158 22.34 18.80 11.01
N ALA A 159 23.11 18.99 12.09
CA ALA A 159 24.21 19.96 12.17
C ALA A 159 25.29 19.67 11.13
#